data_AF-A0A7S2F064-F1
#
_entry.id   AF-A0A7S2F064-F1
#
_cell.length_a   1.000
_cell.length_b   1.000
_cell.length_c   1.000
_cell.angle_alpha   90.00
_cell.angle_beta   90.00
_cell.angle_gamma   90.00
#
_symmetry.space_group_name_H-M   'P 1'
#
loop_
_entity.id
_entity.type
_entity.pdbx_description
1 polymer ?
#
loop_
_entity_poly.entity_id
_entity_poly.type
_entity_poly.pdbx_seq_one_letter_code
_entity_poly.pdbx_strand_id
1 'polypeptide(L)'
;HMKIRTPAVNKMTKEQKIAFIKELEGRVSIDSNDTIFMVAFQLPLKVQRSKEGGWTVEGKAPMDGRNFAFLPLVQELRKKRNLRVVCIGWPGIHVENDREQHEIERLLAQHDCIPVFPPRQEFENFVNFCTTFLWPVFHDVMLFFQTANPRPFNEQGWAAYTYINNEYARAVVRHSHESDLIWIHDYHLLMTPTFISRKVIKANIGFYLHTPFPSSDSFKSLPVREELLSGMLCADMLGFQFFAYARSFLVSIKRIYGLDPTFRAGGFMGLEYNGRLIMIKVAHFPYPFRDTQQLVMSEGVLKKATEVKALFPGKTVFASMDRCDNLSGLVPKFRAFKRFLRDN
;
A
#
# COMPACT_ATOMS: atom_id res chain seq x y z
N HIS A 1 -18.58 -24.83 15.84
CA HIS A 1 -18.60 -23.90 16.99
C HIS A 1 -17.33 -24.03 17.81
N MET A 2 -16.26 -23.30 17.45
CA MET A 2 -15.07 -23.20 18.28
C MET A 2 -14.89 -21.72 18.64
N LYS A 3 -15.21 -21.42 19.89
CA LYS A 3 -15.21 -20.09 20.49
C LYS A 3 -13.77 -19.62 20.68
N ILE A 4 -13.28 -18.71 19.86
CA ILE A 4 -12.40 -17.65 20.39
C ILE A 4 -13.35 -16.60 20.98
N ARG A 5 -14.01 -16.99 22.07
CA ARG A 5 -14.66 -16.07 22.99
C ARG A 5 -13.60 -15.70 24.00
N THR A 6 -13.30 -14.43 24.13
CA THR A 6 -12.90 -13.95 25.45
C THR A 6 -13.57 -12.61 25.74
N PRO A 7 -14.81 -12.64 26.26
CA PRO A 7 -15.39 -11.52 27.02
C PRO A 7 -14.55 -11.10 28.25
N ALA A 8 -13.41 -11.75 28.50
CA ALA A 8 -12.52 -11.45 29.61
C ALA A 8 -11.68 -10.18 29.40
N VAL A 9 -11.30 -9.80 28.17
CA VAL A 9 -10.42 -8.62 27.97
C VAL A 9 -11.12 -7.33 28.38
N ASN A 10 -12.43 -7.23 28.16
CA ASN A 10 -13.23 -6.08 28.60
C ASN A 10 -13.41 -6.02 30.12
N LYS A 11 -13.21 -7.13 30.85
CA LYS A 11 -13.24 -7.21 32.33
C LYS A 11 -11.87 -7.13 33.00
N MET A 12 -10.78 -7.12 32.23
CA MET A 12 -9.43 -7.06 32.79
C MET A 12 -9.11 -5.66 33.32
N THR A 13 -8.49 -5.63 34.51
CA THR A 13 -7.83 -4.44 35.06
C THR A 13 -6.69 -3.98 34.16
N LYS A 14 -6.23 -2.74 34.35
CA LYS A 14 -5.13 -2.17 33.54
C LYS A 14 -3.86 -3.01 33.67
N GLU A 15 -3.58 -3.51 34.87
CA GLU A 15 -2.44 -4.35 35.20
C GLU A 15 -2.54 -5.72 34.51
N GLN A 16 -3.73 -6.33 34.50
CA GLN A 16 -3.98 -7.60 33.78
C GLN A 16 -3.84 -7.44 32.26
N LYS A 17 -4.29 -6.31 31.71
CA LYS A 17 -4.10 -6.00 30.27
C LYS A 17 -2.63 -5.82 29.94
N ILE A 18 -1.86 -5.13 30.79
CA ILE A 18 -0.41 -4.94 30.59
C ILE A 18 0.34 -6.27 30.71
N ALA A 19 -0.02 -7.13 31.67
CA ALA A 19 0.56 -8.46 31.81
C ALA A 19 0.23 -9.35 30.60
N PHE A 20 -1.01 -9.31 30.11
CA PHE A 20 -1.43 -10.03 28.91
C PHE A 20 -0.73 -9.53 27.64
N ILE A 21 -0.48 -8.22 27.52
CA ILE A 21 0.31 -7.64 26.43
C ILE A 21 1.77 -8.11 26.52
N LYS A 22 2.39 -8.10 27.71
CA LYS A 22 3.75 -8.62 27.91
C LYS A 22 3.85 -10.12 27.63
N GLU A 23 2.82 -10.89 27.97
CA GLU A 23 2.69 -12.32 27.64
C GLU A 23 2.55 -12.55 26.13
N LEU A 24 1.84 -11.66 25.41
CA LEU A 24 1.76 -11.69 23.94
C LEU A 24 3.07 -11.28 23.27
N GLU A 25 3.76 -10.25 23.78
CA GLU A 25 5.09 -9.82 23.32
C GLU A 25 6.12 -10.95 23.45
N GLY A 26 5.97 -11.84 24.44
CA GLY A 26 6.80 -13.04 24.60
C GLY A 26 6.37 -14.26 23.78
N ARG A 27 5.16 -14.26 23.18
CA ARG A 27 4.58 -15.42 22.46
C ARG A 27 4.68 -15.34 20.94
N VAL A 28 4.91 -14.16 20.38
CA VAL A 28 5.06 -13.98 18.93
C VAL A 28 6.51 -13.59 18.63
N SER A 29 7.41 -14.57 18.73
CA SER A 29 8.73 -14.45 18.10
C SER A 29 8.56 -14.81 16.63
N ILE A 30 8.78 -13.85 15.73
CA ILE A 30 8.96 -14.16 14.31
C ILE A 30 10.21 -15.02 14.24
N ASP A 31 10.03 -16.31 13.95
CA ASP A 31 11.13 -17.26 13.82
C ASP A 31 11.78 -17.09 12.44
N SER A 32 13.01 -17.55 12.31
CA SER A 32 13.74 -17.64 11.05
C SER A 32 13.02 -18.44 9.95
N ASN A 33 12.02 -19.25 10.32
CA ASN A 33 11.18 -20.01 9.39
C ASN A 33 9.94 -19.24 8.88
N ASP A 34 9.56 -18.14 9.53
CA ASP A 34 8.35 -17.39 9.13
C ASP A 34 8.62 -16.51 7.91
N THR A 35 7.64 -16.45 7.01
CA THR A 35 7.71 -15.61 5.81
C THR A 35 6.83 -14.38 5.94
N ILE A 36 7.36 -13.22 5.54
CA ILE A 36 6.59 -11.99 5.38
C ILE A 36 6.19 -11.86 3.91
N PHE A 37 4.90 -11.99 3.62
CA PHE A 37 4.36 -11.74 2.28
C PHE A 37 3.99 -10.27 2.13
N MET A 38 4.75 -9.53 1.33
CA MET A 38 4.48 -8.14 1.00
C MET A 38 3.63 -8.07 -0.26
N VAL A 39 2.39 -7.64 -0.11
CA VAL A 39 1.39 -7.64 -1.17
C VAL A 39 1.14 -6.19 -1.61
N ALA A 40 1.52 -5.86 -2.84
CA ALA A 40 1.35 -4.54 -3.41
C ALA A 40 0.86 -4.64 -4.86
N PHE A 41 0.24 -3.58 -5.38
CA PHE A 41 -0.33 -3.61 -6.73
C PHE A 41 0.68 -3.89 -7.86
N GLN A 42 1.94 -3.48 -7.69
CA GLN A 42 3.01 -3.80 -8.65
C GLN A 42 4.06 -4.64 -7.94
N LEU A 43 4.98 -5.25 -8.67
CA LEU A 43 6.21 -5.82 -8.10
C LEU A 43 7.33 -4.76 -8.01
N PRO A 44 8.34 -5.01 -7.15
CA PRO A 44 9.52 -4.14 -7.07
C PRO A 44 10.43 -4.23 -8.30
N LEU A 45 10.19 -5.24 -9.14
CA LEU A 45 10.91 -5.54 -10.37
C LEU A 45 9.97 -5.37 -11.56
N LYS A 46 10.52 -4.90 -12.67
CA LYS A 46 9.81 -4.88 -13.96
C LYS A 46 10.36 -5.95 -14.86
N VAL A 47 9.48 -6.76 -15.44
CA VAL A 47 9.84 -7.76 -16.43
C VAL A 47 9.79 -7.12 -17.82
N GLN A 48 10.82 -7.38 -18.62
CA GLN A 48 10.92 -6.92 -20.00
C GLN A 48 11.36 -8.06 -20.91
N ARG A 49 10.96 -7.98 -22.18
CA ARG A 49 11.40 -8.93 -23.20
C ARG A 49 12.80 -8.55 -23.68
N SER A 50 13.73 -9.51 -23.66
CA SER A 50 15.09 -9.30 -24.16
C SER A 50 15.10 -9.13 -25.69
N LYS A 51 16.08 -8.38 -26.20
CA LYS A 51 16.33 -8.25 -27.64
C LYS A 51 16.73 -9.57 -28.30
N GLU A 52 17.32 -10.48 -27.53
CA GLU A 52 17.81 -11.79 -28.00
C GLU A 52 16.75 -12.91 -27.86
N GLY A 53 15.53 -12.57 -27.42
CA GLY A 53 14.51 -13.53 -27.01
C GLY A 53 14.63 -13.88 -25.52
N GLY A 54 13.51 -14.25 -24.90
CA GLY A 54 13.42 -14.50 -23.45
C GLY A 54 13.10 -13.26 -22.61
N TRP A 55 13.18 -13.42 -21.29
CA TRP A 55 12.73 -12.44 -20.30
C TRP A 55 13.88 -11.99 -19.42
N THR A 56 13.94 -10.68 -19.14
CA THR A 56 14.89 -10.09 -18.21
C THR A 56 14.14 -9.27 -17.16
N VAL A 57 14.75 -9.13 -15.98
CA VAL A 57 14.26 -8.23 -14.94
C VAL A 57 15.09 -6.95 -14.95
N GLU A 58 14.41 -5.81 -15.02
CA GLU A 58 15.03 -4.52 -14.77
C GLU A 58 14.77 -4.13 -13.31
N GLY A 59 15.85 -4.04 -12.53
CA GLY A 59 15.85 -3.50 -11.17
C GLY A 59 15.71 -1.98 -11.18
N LYS A 60 14.55 -1.48 -11.62
CA LYS A 60 14.14 -0.11 -11.39
C LYS A 60 12.90 -0.16 -10.53
N ALA A 61 13.04 0.27 -9.26
CA ALA A 61 11.90 0.59 -8.43
C ALA A 61 10.91 1.39 -9.30
N PRO A 62 9.66 0.93 -9.47
CA PRO A 62 8.72 1.62 -10.32
C PRO A 62 8.68 3.08 -9.88
N MET A 63 8.65 4.01 -10.85
CA MET A 63 8.51 5.46 -10.63
C MET A 63 7.32 5.84 -9.71
N ASP A 64 6.50 4.87 -9.31
CA ASP A 64 5.56 4.97 -8.22
C ASP A 64 6.23 4.65 -6.86
N GLY A 65 7.09 5.57 -6.37
CA GLY A 65 7.86 5.45 -5.12
C GLY A 65 7.06 5.31 -3.81
N ARG A 66 5.79 4.90 -3.84
CA ARG A 66 4.94 4.69 -2.67
C ARG A 66 4.87 3.21 -2.28
N ASN A 67 4.68 2.33 -3.25
CA ASN A 67 4.44 0.91 -3.00
C ASN A 67 5.70 0.12 -2.68
N PHE A 68 6.91 0.68 -2.85
CA PHE A 68 8.16 -0.06 -2.69
C PHE A 68 9.28 0.72 -2.05
N ALA A 69 9.01 1.93 -1.55
CA ALA A 69 10.03 2.64 -0.81
C ALA A 69 10.41 1.89 0.49
N PHE A 70 9.61 0.91 0.94
CA PHE A 70 9.98 -0.02 2.00
C PHE A 70 11.07 -1.02 1.62
N LEU A 71 11.38 -1.24 0.33
CA LEU A 71 12.32 -2.29 -0.08
C LEU A 71 13.68 -2.18 0.59
N PRO A 72 14.31 -1.00 0.71
CA PRO A 72 15.60 -0.89 1.40
C PRO A 72 15.47 -1.29 2.87
N LEU A 73 14.41 -0.85 3.56
CA LEU A 73 14.14 -1.24 4.95
C LEU A 73 13.90 -2.75 5.08
N VAL A 74 13.13 -3.32 4.17
CA VAL A 74 12.80 -4.75 4.14
C VAL A 74 14.05 -5.57 3.84
N GLN A 75 14.90 -5.13 2.93
CA GLN A 75 16.21 -5.74 2.66
C GLN A 75 17.15 -5.61 3.86
N GLU A 76 17.13 -4.50 4.57
CA GLU A 76 17.88 -4.32 5.81
C GLU A 76 17.37 -5.28 6.90
N LEU A 77 16.05 -5.43 7.03
CA LEU A 77 15.42 -6.37 7.95
C LEU A 77 15.73 -7.83 7.59
N ARG A 78 15.69 -8.19 6.29
CA ARG A 78 16.16 -9.49 5.78
C ARG A 78 17.58 -9.78 6.27
N LYS A 79 18.51 -8.83 6.07
CA LYS A 79 19.92 -8.96 6.47
C LYS A 79 20.09 -9.06 7.99
N LYS A 80 19.36 -8.27 8.77
CA LYS A 80 19.52 -8.20 10.23
C LYS A 80 18.85 -9.33 11.00
N ARG A 81 17.72 -9.85 10.52
CA ARG A 81 16.89 -10.82 11.25
C ARG A 81 16.74 -12.17 10.57
N ASN A 82 17.43 -12.40 9.45
CA ASN A 82 17.33 -13.60 8.63
C ASN A 82 15.87 -13.99 8.28
N LEU A 83 15.02 -12.98 8.10
CA LEU A 83 13.61 -13.18 7.77
C LEU A 83 13.44 -13.32 6.26
N ARG A 84 12.68 -14.33 5.84
CA ARG A 84 12.28 -14.45 4.44
C ARG A 84 11.16 -13.47 4.16
N VAL A 85 11.31 -12.67 3.11
CA VAL A 85 10.27 -11.73 2.66
C VAL A 85 9.96 -12.05 1.22
N VAL A 86 8.70 -12.21 0.85
CA VAL A 86 8.29 -12.54 -0.52
C VAL A 86 7.34 -11.44 -1.01
N CYS A 87 7.61 -10.88 -2.19
CA CYS A 87 6.76 -9.84 -2.78
C CYS A 87 5.71 -10.45 -3.71
N ILE A 88 4.45 -10.06 -3.57
CA ILE A 88 3.34 -10.46 -4.44
C ILE A 88 2.82 -9.22 -5.15
N GLY A 89 2.76 -9.25 -6.49
CA GLY A 89 2.35 -8.09 -7.28
C GLY A 89 2.31 -8.31 -8.78
N TRP A 90 1.87 -7.29 -9.52
CA TRP A 90 1.89 -7.32 -10.99
C TRP A 90 3.31 -7.01 -11.53
N PRO A 91 3.89 -7.84 -12.43
CA PRO A 91 5.27 -7.71 -12.91
C PRO A 91 5.51 -6.57 -13.93
N GLY A 92 4.48 -5.78 -14.26
CA GLY A 92 4.60 -4.71 -15.23
C GLY A 92 4.27 -5.10 -16.68
N ILE A 93 3.85 -6.35 -16.90
CA ILE A 93 3.54 -6.88 -18.24
C ILE A 93 2.32 -7.81 -18.21
N HIS A 94 1.63 -7.92 -19.34
CA HIS A 94 0.63 -8.96 -19.58
C HIS A 94 1.24 -10.08 -20.39
N VAL A 95 0.92 -11.32 -20.03
CA VAL A 95 1.34 -12.54 -20.73
C VAL A 95 0.30 -12.92 -21.79
N GLU A 96 0.74 -13.51 -22.89
CA GLU A 96 -0.15 -13.95 -23.97
C GLU A 96 -0.54 -15.43 -23.86
N ASN A 97 0.29 -16.24 -23.21
CA ASN A 97 0.09 -17.68 -23.07
C ASN A 97 0.71 -18.23 -21.78
N ASP A 98 0.30 -19.45 -21.41
CA ASP A 98 0.77 -20.10 -20.18
C ASP A 98 2.28 -20.32 -20.17
N ARG A 99 2.91 -20.53 -21.33
CA ARG A 99 4.36 -20.74 -21.40
C ARG A 99 5.12 -19.50 -20.94
N GLU A 100 4.75 -18.32 -21.45
CA GLU A 100 5.32 -17.04 -21.00
C GLU A 100 5.11 -16.83 -19.50
N GLN A 101 3.91 -17.16 -19.02
CA GLN A 101 3.60 -17.07 -17.59
C GLN A 101 4.56 -17.89 -16.74
N HIS A 102 4.77 -19.17 -17.08
CA HIS A 102 5.67 -20.05 -16.34
C HIS A 102 7.14 -19.62 -16.43
N GLU A 103 7.58 -19.10 -17.59
CA GLU A 103 8.94 -18.57 -17.75
C GLU A 103 9.18 -17.36 -16.83
N ILE A 104 8.22 -16.43 -16.76
CA ILE A 104 8.29 -15.24 -15.92
C ILE A 104 8.18 -15.61 -14.43
N GLU A 105 7.31 -16.55 -14.06
CA GLU A 105 7.21 -17.05 -12.69
C GLU A 105 8.54 -17.63 -12.19
N ARG A 106 9.20 -18.46 -13.02
CA ARG A 106 10.53 -19.02 -12.69
C ARG A 106 11.60 -17.95 -12.55
N LEU A 107 11.58 -16.94 -13.42
CA LEU A 107 12.52 -15.82 -13.36
C LEU A 107 12.32 -15.02 -12.05
N LEU A 108 11.08 -14.68 -11.71
CA LEU A 108 10.76 -13.89 -10.52
C LEU A 108 10.93 -14.64 -9.21
N ALA A 109 10.77 -15.98 -9.22
CA ALA A 109 11.02 -16.82 -8.05
C ALA A 109 12.47 -16.71 -7.55
N GLN A 110 13.45 -16.46 -8.44
CA GLN A 110 14.86 -16.22 -8.09
C GLN A 110 15.07 -14.92 -7.30
N HIS A 111 14.06 -14.04 -7.27
CA HIS A 111 14.09 -12.75 -6.60
C HIS A 111 13.06 -12.63 -5.46
N ASP A 112 12.58 -13.76 -4.93
CA ASP A 112 11.49 -13.81 -3.93
C ASP A 112 10.24 -13.02 -4.37
N CYS A 113 9.90 -13.08 -5.65
CA CYS A 113 8.74 -12.40 -6.20
C CYS A 113 7.74 -13.41 -6.79
N ILE A 114 6.48 -13.27 -6.44
CA ILE A 114 5.35 -14.03 -6.98
C ILE A 114 4.50 -13.08 -7.83
N PRO A 115 4.47 -13.26 -9.16
CA PRO A 115 3.67 -12.41 -10.02
C PRO A 115 2.17 -12.73 -9.91
N VAL A 116 1.34 -11.72 -10.10
CA VAL A 116 -0.12 -11.84 -10.32
C VAL A 116 -0.42 -11.38 -11.74
N PHE A 117 -1.05 -12.25 -12.53
CA PHE A 117 -1.39 -12.00 -13.94
C PHE A 117 -2.91 -11.87 -14.13
N PRO A 118 -3.47 -10.67 -13.90
CA PRO A 118 -4.87 -10.45 -14.19
C PRO A 118 -5.13 -10.33 -15.71
N PRO A 119 -6.32 -10.72 -16.19
CA PRO A 119 -6.74 -10.47 -17.57
C PRO A 119 -6.65 -8.98 -17.92
N ARG A 120 -6.20 -8.67 -19.14
CA ARG A 120 -5.94 -7.28 -19.57
C ARG A 120 -7.16 -6.36 -19.39
N GLN A 121 -8.33 -6.82 -19.81
CA GLN A 121 -9.57 -6.03 -19.72
C GLN A 121 -9.94 -5.69 -18.26
N GLU A 122 -9.85 -6.67 -17.35
CA GLU A 122 -10.13 -6.45 -15.93
C GLU A 122 -9.09 -5.53 -15.29
N PHE A 123 -7.82 -5.68 -15.67
CA PHE A 123 -6.75 -4.81 -15.21
C PHE A 123 -6.97 -3.35 -15.63
N GLU A 124 -7.32 -3.10 -16.89
CA GLU A 124 -7.58 -1.75 -17.39
C GLU A 124 -8.79 -1.11 -16.69
N ASN A 125 -9.88 -1.85 -16.54
CA ASN A 125 -11.07 -1.40 -15.81
C ASN A 125 -10.76 -1.09 -14.35
N PHE A 126 -9.95 -1.93 -13.69
CA PHE A 126 -9.47 -1.72 -12.33
C PHE A 126 -8.61 -0.47 -12.19
N VAL A 127 -7.62 -0.28 -13.07
CA VAL A 127 -6.74 0.89 -13.06
C VAL A 127 -7.55 2.16 -13.30
N ASN A 128 -8.49 2.12 -14.24
CA ASN A 128 -9.40 3.22 -14.48
C ASN A 128 -10.25 3.53 -13.24
N PHE A 129 -10.83 2.53 -12.57
CA PHE A 129 -11.57 2.73 -11.32
C PHE A 129 -10.70 3.34 -10.21
N CYS A 130 -9.48 2.83 -10.04
CA CYS A 130 -8.54 3.34 -9.04
C CYS A 130 -8.15 4.80 -9.30
N THR A 131 -7.82 5.16 -10.54
CA THR A 131 -7.34 6.50 -10.90
C THR A 131 -8.46 7.53 -11.01
N THR A 132 -9.64 7.13 -11.48
CA THR A 132 -10.76 8.05 -11.66
C THR A 132 -11.64 8.17 -10.43
N PHE A 133 -11.86 7.10 -9.66
CA PHE A 133 -12.75 7.09 -8.48
C PHE A 133 -12.02 7.11 -7.14
N LEU A 134 -11.21 6.10 -6.84
CA LEU A 134 -10.62 6.00 -5.52
C LEU A 134 -9.60 7.11 -5.27
N TRP A 135 -8.71 7.36 -6.23
CA TRP A 135 -7.63 8.34 -6.10
C TRP A 135 -8.14 9.75 -5.75
N PRO A 136 -9.09 10.35 -6.51
CA PRO A 136 -9.60 11.68 -6.17
C PRO A 136 -10.33 11.72 -4.83
N VAL A 137 -11.19 10.73 -4.55
CA VAL A 137 -11.94 10.70 -3.29
C VAL A 137 -11.00 10.61 -2.10
N PHE A 138 -9.98 9.74 -2.16
CA PHE A 138 -8.99 9.58 -1.08
C PHE A 138 -8.15 10.84 -0.83
N HIS A 139 -8.13 11.78 -1.78
CA HIS A 139 -7.47 13.09 -1.64
C HIS A 139 -8.47 14.23 -1.40
N ASP A 140 -9.68 13.92 -0.93
CA ASP A 140 -10.75 14.88 -0.68
C ASP A 140 -11.15 15.71 -1.93
N VAL A 141 -10.91 15.17 -3.13
CA VAL A 141 -11.32 15.79 -4.38
C VAL A 141 -12.59 15.13 -4.91
N MET A 142 -13.72 15.78 -4.66
CA MET A 142 -15.03 15.35 -5.15
C MET A 142 -15.26 15.74 -6.63
N LEU A 143 -14.49 15.15 -7.54
CA LEU A 143 -14.65 15.41 -8.98
C LEU A 143 -16.02 14.96 -9.55
N PHE A 144 -16.72 14.07 -8.85
CA PHE A 144 -17.98 13.47 -9.31
C PHE A 144 -19.20 14.38 -9.23
N PHE A 145 -19.20 15.36 -8.32
CA PHE A 145 -20.35 16.24 -8.09
C PHE A 145 -20.12 17.69 -8.55
N GLN A 146 -18.87 18.09 -8.78
CA GLN A 146 -18.50 19.50 -8.99
C GLN A 146 -17.98 19.82 -10.40
N THR A 147 -18.15 18.90 -11.36
CA THR A 147 -17.79 19.15 -12.77
C THR A 147 -19.04 19.29 -13.63
N ALA A 148 -18.94 20.01 -14.75
CA ALA A 148 -20.04 20.22 -15.69
C ALA A 148 -20.64 18.90 -16.26
N ASN A 149 -19.92 17.79 -16.13
CA ASN A 149 -20.34 16.44 -16.54
C ASN A 149 -20.15 15.47 -15.36
N PRO A 150 -21.13 15.35 -14.44
CA PRO A 150 -21.06 14.39 -13.35
C PRO A 150 -20.92 12.98 -13.92
N ARG A 151 -19.91 12.24 -13.47
CA ARG A 151 -19.69 10.86 -13.90
C ARG A 151 -20.49 9.92 -12.99
N PRO A 152 -21.35 9.04 -13.53
CA PRO A 152 -22.03 8.04 -12.73
C PRO A 152 -21.02 7.06 -12.11
N PHE A 153 -21.43 6.37 -11.05
CA PHE A 153 -20.61 5.31 -10.46
C PHE A 153 -20.29 4.23 -11.50
N ASN A 154 -19.01 3.84 -11.59
CA ASN A 154 -18.56 2.83 -12.54
C ASN A 154 -18.69 1.42 -11.94
N GLU A 155 -19.84 0.79 -12.12
CA GLU A 155 -20.11 -0.57 -11.65
C GLU A 155 -19.15 -1.60 -12.26
N GLN A 156 -18.83 -1.48 -13.55
CA GLN A 156 -17.86 -2.36 -14.22
C GLN A 156 -16.47 -2.22 -13.60
N GLY A 157 -16.06 -0.98 -13.29
CA GLY A 157 -14.81 -0.68 -12.60
C GLY A 157 -14.78 -1.27 -11.19
N TRP A 158 -15.91 -1.25 -10.47
CA TRP A 158 -16.02 -1.90 -9.16
C TRP A 158 -15.96 -3.42 -9.26
N ALA A 159 -16.65 -4.03 -10.22
CA ALA A 159 -16.57 -5.47 -10.47
C ALA A 159 -15.12 -5.89 -10.74
N ALA A 160 -14.43 -5.18 -11.63
CA ALA A 160 -13.00 -5.36 -11.89
C ALA A 160 -12.16 -5.19 -10.62
N TYR A 161 -12.45 -4.18 -9.80
CA TYR A 161 -11.75 -3.97 -8.52
C TYR A 161 -11.86 -5.14 -7.56
N THR A 162 -13.07 -5.67 -7.38
CA THR A 162 -13.27 -6.85 -6.53
C THR A 162 -12.62 -8.10 -7.12
N TYR A 163 -12.67 -8.27 -8.44
CA TYR A 163 -12.02 -9.37 -9.16
C TYR A 163 -10.50 -9.36 -8.95
N ILE A 164 -9.84 -8.23 -9.21
CA ILE A 164 -8.39 -8.08 -9.01
C ILE A 164 -8.01 -8.33 -7.55
N ASN A 165 -8.74 -7.76 -6.59
CA ASN A 165 -8.47 -7.98 -5.17
C ASN A 165 -8.58 -9.47 -4.76
N ASN A 166 -9.48 -10.23 -5.39
CA ASN A 166 -9.63 -11.68 -5.18
C ASN A 166 -8.48 -12.47 -5.83
N GLU A 167 -8.00 -12.09 -7.02
CA GLU A 167 -6.83 -12.72 -7.64
C GLU A 167 -5.57 -12.56 -6.76
N TYR A 168 -5.37 -11.36 -6.21
CA TYR A 168 -4.31 -11.11 -5.23
C TYR A 168 -4.46 -11.99 -3.98
N ALA A 169 -5.67 -12.09 -3.43
CA ALA A 169 -5.93 -12.96 -2.29
C ALA A 169 -5.69 -14.45 -2.63
N ARG A 170 -6.00 -14.91 -3.85
CA ARG A 170 -5.68 -16.28 -4.30
C ARG A 170 -4.17 -16.49 -4.35
N ALA A 171 -3.41 -15.54 -4.88
CA ALA A 171 -1.96 -15.63 -4.93
C ALA A 171 -1.36 -15.74 -3.52
N VAL A 172 -1.84 -14.94 -2.56
CA VAL A 172 -1.40 -15.04 -1.16
C VAL A 172 -1.72 -16.41 -0.58
N VAL A 173 -2.99 -16.83 -0.63
CA VAL A 173 -3.46 -18.07 0.02
C VAL A 173 -2.80 -19.33 -0.55
N ARG A 174 -2.38 -19.33 -1.83
CA ARG A 174 -1.64 -20.45 -2.42
C ARG A 174 -0.24 -20.64 -1.82
N HIS A 175 0.37 -19.58 -1.28
CA HIS A 175 1.77 -19.59 -0.85
C HIS A 175 1.96 -19.38 0.66
N SER A 176 0.97 -18.81 1.36
CA SER A 176 1.05 -18.52 2.80
C SER A 176 0.51 -19.67 3.66
N HIS A 177 1.17 -19.92 4.79
CA HIS A 177 0.74 -20.80 5.88
C HIS A 177 0.16 -20.01 7.08
N GLU A 178 -0.37 -20.70 8.10
CA GLU A 178 -1.05 -20.06 9.24
C GLU A 178 -0.13 -19.15 10.09
N SER A 179 1.19 -19.39 10.12
CA SER A 179 2.14 -18.58 10.90
C SER A 179 2.68 -17.36 10.13
N ASP A 180 2.50 -17.32 8.81
CA ASP A 180 3.07 -16.27 7.97
C ASP A 180 2.41 -14.92 8.20
N LEU A 181 3.18 -13.86 7.98
CA LEU A 181 2.72 -12.48 8.10
C LEU A 181 2.38 -11.94 6.72
N ILE A 182 1.12 -11.56 6.51
CA ILE A 182 0.66 -10.99 5.25
C ILE A 182 0.55 -9.48 5.43
N TRP A 183 1.32 -8.73 4.65
CA TRP A 183 1.35 -7.27 4.72
C TRP A 183 0.89 -6.65 3.40
N ILE A 184 -0.32 -6.11 3.39
CA ILE A 184 -0.99 -5.56 2.21
C ILE A 184 -0.82 -4.04 2.16
N HIS A 185 -0.58 -3.51 0.96
CA HIS A 185 -0.26 -2.11 0.77
C HIS A 185 -1.23 -1.39 -0.18
N ASP A 186 -1.64 -0.21 0.28
CA ASP A 186 -2.29 0.86 -0.47
C ASP A 186 -3.75 0.63 -0.91
N TYR A 187 -4.38 1.71 -1.36
CA TYR A 187 -5.81 1.76 -1.73
C TYR A 187 -6.22 0.83 -2.89
N HIS A 188 -5.26 0.28 -3.63
CA HIS A 188 -5.49 -0.67 -4.71
C HIS A 188 -6.05 -2.00 -4.19
N LEU A 189 -5.72 -2.38 -2.95
CA LEU A 189 -5.95 -3.71 -2.39
C LEU A 189 -6.80 -3.70 -1.10
N LEU A 190 -7.75 -2.75 -0.98
CA LEU A 190 -8.56 -2.57 0.24
C LEU A 190 -9.46 -3.79 0.53
N MET A 191 -9.86 -4.54 -0.50
CA MET A 191 -10.75 -5.70 -0.37
C MET A 191 -9.99 -7.02 -0.22
N THR A 192 -8.69 -7.05 -0.53
CA THR A 192 -7.84 -8.24 -0.40
C THR A 192 -7.91 -8.88 1.01
N PRO A 193 -7.89 -8.14 2.13
CA PRO A 193 -8.01 -8.75 3.47
C PRO A 193 -9.31 -9.55 3.66
N THR A 194 -10.44 -9.09 3.11
CA THR A 194 -11.71 -9.84 3.16
C THR A 194 -11.61 -11.17 2.41
N PHE A 195 -11.01 -11.17 1.23
CA PHE A 195 -10.88 -12.41 0.44
C PHE A 195 -9.90 -13.41 1.06
N ILE A 196 -8.86 -12.95 1.75
CA ILE A 196 -7.92 -13.81 2.48
C ILE A 196 -8.59 -14.39 3.72
N SER A 197 -9.19 -13.55 4.57
CA SER A 197 -9.81 -13.99 5.83
C SER A 197 -10.96 -15.00 5.65
N ARG A 198 -11.63 -14.98 4.49
CA ARG A 198 -12.64 -16.00 4.12
C ARG A 198 -12.04 -17.38 3.84
N LYS A 199 -10.78 -17.45 3.40
CA LYS A 199 -10.08 -18.70 3.04
C LYS A 199 -9.17 -19.20 4.16
N VAL A 200 -8.55 -18.27 4.90
CA VAL A 200 -7.61 -18.55 5.98
C VAL A 200 -8.03 -17.75 7.22
N ILE A 201 -8.73 -18.42 8.13
CA ILE A 201 -9.36 -17.79 9.32
C ILE A 201 -8.31 -17.23 10.29
N LYS A 202 -7.13 -17.84 10.37
CA LYS A 202 -6.03 -17.45 11.27
C LYS A 202 -4.93 -16.64 10.58
N ALA A 203 -5.18 -16.12 9.37
CA ALA A 203 -4.17 -15.32 8.67
C ALA A 203 -3.81 -14.08 9.48
N ASN A 204 -2.51 -13.85 9.69
CA ASN A 204 -2.02 -12.62 10.32
C ASN A 204 -1.92 -11.52 9.26
N ILE A 205 -2.90 -10.62 9.22
CA ILE A 205 -3.03 -9.62 8.16
C ILE A 205 -2.73 -8.21 8.69
N GLY A 206 -1.64 -7.62 8.22
CA GLY A 206 -1.38 -6.20 8.31
C GLY A 206 -1.79 -5.48 7.01
N PHE A 207 -2.37 -4.29 7.12
CA PHE A 207 -2.67 -3.42 5.99
C PHE A 207 -2.13 -2.03 6.24
N TYR A 208 -1.43 -1.43 5.27
CA TYR A 208 -0.87 -0.09 5.38
C TYR A 208 -1.33 0.79 4.22
N LEU A 209 -1.97 1.92 4.53
CA LEU A 209 -2.43 2.90 3.55
C LEU A 209 -1.38 4.00 3.34
N HIS A 210 -0.83 4.08 2.11
CA HIS A 210 0.17 5.08 1.76
C HIS A 210 -0.46 6.40 1.34
N THR A 211 -1.67 6.36 0.79
CA THR A 211 -2.46 7.54 0.49
C THR A 211 -3.09 8.15 1.75
N PRO A 212 -3.53 9.42 1.68
CA PRO A 212 -4.43 9.95 2.69
C PRO A 212 -5.70 9.12 2.82
N PHE A 213 -6.25 9.07 4.03
CA PHE A 213 -7.62 8.60 4.21
C PHE A 213 -8.55 9.83 4.17
N PRO A 214 -9.59 9.82 3.33
CA PRO A 214 -10.40 11.00 3.10
C PRO A 214 -11.24 11.38 4.31
N SER A 215 -11.66 12.64 4.38
CA SER A 215 -12.63 13.08 5.37
C SER A 215 -13.91 12.22 5.30
N SER A 216 -14.63 12.11 6.42
CA SER A 216 -15.88 11.33 6.45
C SER A 216 -16.94 11.86 5.48
N ASP A 217 -16.89 13.15 5.15
CA ASP A 217 -17.80 13.75 4.17
C ASP A 217 -17.42 13.46 2.72
N SER A 218 -16.13 13.30 2.43
CA SER A 218 -15.66 12.72 1.16
C SER A 218 -15.94 11.24 1.06
N PHE A 219 -15.69 10.48 2.13
CA PHE A 219 -15.84 9.04 2.11
C PHE A 219 -17.31 8.59 1.98
N LYS A 220 -18.26 9.31 2.60
CA LYS A 220 -19.70 8.98 2.50
C LYS A 220 -20.23 9.05 1.06
N SER A 221 -19.56 9.77 0.16
CA SER A 221 -19.99 9.88 -1.23
C SER A 221 -19.69 8.64 -2.07
N LEU A 222 -18.89 7.69 -1.55
CA LEU A 222 -18.64 6.42 -2.22
C LEU A 222 -19.84 5.49 -2.06
N PRO A 223 -20.40 4.94 -3.16
CA PRO A 223 -21.46 3.94 -3.08
C PRO A 223 -21.01 2.66 -2.35
N VAL A 224 -19.75 2.25 -2.56
CA VAL A 224 -19.15 1.01 -2.04
C VAL A 224 -18.36 1.20 -0.73
N ARG A 225 -18.72 2.25 0.04
CA ARG A 225 -18.01 2.66 1.25
C ARG A 225 -18.01 1.59 2.34
N GLU A 226 -19.10 0.83 2.46
CA GLU A 226 -19.27 -0.18 3.50
C GLU A 226 -18.37 -1.38 3.21
N GLU A 227 -18.35 -1.84 1.95
CA GLU A 227 -17.50 -2.92 1.47
C GLU A 227 -16.03 -2.57 1.66
N LEU A 228 -15.60 -1.37 1.23
CA LEU A 228 -14.21 -0.93 1.38
C LEU A 228 -13.77 -0.89 2.86
N LEU A 229 -14.61 -0.36 3.75
CA LEU A 229 -14.30 -0.35 5.18
C LEU A 229 -14.30 -1.77 5.77
N SER A 230 -15.27 -2.61 5.41
CA SER A 230 -15.29 -4.01 5.83
C SER A 230 -14.03 -4.75 5.33
N GLY A 231 -13.56 -4.40 4.13
CA GLY A 231 -12.27 -4.77 3.56
C GLY A 231 -11.13 -4.53 4.53
N MET A 232 -10.95 -3.26 4.91
CA MET A 232 -9.91 -2.85 5.85
C MET A 232 -10.07 -3.50 7.23
N LEU A 233 -11.29 -3.59 7.75
CA LEU A 233 -11.59 -4.18 9.06
C LEU A 233 -11.31 -5.69 9.16
N CYS A 234 -11.09 -6.37 8.03
CA CYS A 234 -10.66 -7.77 8.05
C CYS A 234 -9.17 -7.94 8.44
N ALA A 235 -8.37 -6.88 8.38
CA ALA A 235 -6.98 -6.88 8.84
C ALA A 235 -6.88 -6.84 10.37
N ASP A 236 -5.86 -7.48 10.94
CA ASP A 236 -5.55 -7.44 12.37
C ASP A 236 -4.86 -6.13 12.76
N MET A 237 -4.13 -5.53 11.81
CA MET A 237 -3.44 -4.27 12.01
C MET A 237 -3.60 -3.34 10.81
N LEU A 238 -3.96 -2.08 11.09
CA LEU A 238 -4.11 -0.99 10.13
C LEU A 238 -3.05 0.09 10.38
N GLY A 239 -2.33 0.45 9.33
CA GLY A 239 -1.27 1.45 9.35
C GLY A 239 -1.63 2.69 8.53
N PHE A 240 -1.32 3.87 9.07
CA PHE A 240 -1.52 5.16 8.39
C PHE A 240 -0.28 6.05 8.51
N GLN A 241 -0.04 6.87 7.49
CA GLN A 241 1.08 7.82 7.48
C GLN A 241 0.96 8.90 8.56
N PHE A 242 -0.22 9.49 8.76
CA PHE A 242 -0.42 10.58 9.72
C PHE A 242 -1.63 10.31 10.61
N PHE A 243 -1.62 10.87 11.83
CA PHE A 243 -2.74 10.77 12.76
C PHE A 243 -4.04 11.36 12.20
N ALA A 244 -3.95 12.42 11.38
CA ALA A 244 -5.11 13.00 10.72
C ALA A 244 -5.86 11.97 9.85
N TYR A 245 -5.14 11.10 9.14
CA TYR A 245 -5.73 10.07 8.28
C TYR A 245 -6.38 8.96 9.12
N ALA A 246 -5.66 8.48 10.15
CA ALA A 246 -6.23 7.50 11.09
C ALA A 246 -7.48 8.05 11.78
N ARG A 247 -7.50 9.33 12.15
CA ARG A 247 -8.67 10.00 12.73
C ARG A 247 -9.83 10.05 11.74
N SER A 248 -9.61 10.44 10.49
CA SER A 248 -10.67 10.45 9.47
C SER A 248 -11.25 9.05 9.25
N PHE A 249 -10.41 8.01 9.24
CA PHE A 249 -10.86 6.62 9.20
C PHE A 249 -11.75 6.27 10.40
N LEU A 250 -11.31 6.58 11.62
CA LEU A 250 -12.08 6.32 12.84
C LEU A 250 -13.43 7.05 12.86
N VAL A 251 -13.49 8.28 12.36
CA VAL A 251 -14.75 9.03 12.23
C VAL A 251 -15.69 8.34 11.22
N SER A 252 -15.18 7.90 10.07
CA SER A 252 -15.98 7.15 9.08
C SER A 252 -16.51 5.84 9.67
N ILE A 253 -15.68 5.11 10.43
CA ILE A 253 -16.07 3.90 11.14
C ILE A 253 -17.17 4.17 12.16
N LYS A 254 -17.01 5.20 13.00
CA LYS A 254 -18.02 5.57 14.00
C LYS A 254 -19.36 5.94 13.36
N ARG A 255 -19.33 6.67 12.24
CA ARG A 255 -20.55 7.08 11.53
C ARG A 255 -21.27 5.93 10.84
N ILE A 256 -20.53 5.00 10.22
CA ILE A 256 -21.10 3.92 9.41
C ILE A 256 -21.46 2.70 10.27
N TYR A 257 -20.58 2.29 11.19
CA TYR A 257 -20.74 1.08 11.99
C TYR A 257 -21.07 1.34 13.46
N GLY A 258 -21.09 2.60 13.91
CA GLY A 258 -21.36 2.95 15.32
C GLY A 258 -20.24 2.60 16.30
N LEU A 259 -19.10 2.10 15.82
CA LEU A 259 -18.02 1.58 16.66
C LEU A 259 -17.18 2.69 17.28
N ASP A 260 -16.87 2.57 18.56
CA ASP A 260 -16.02 3.49 19.29
C ASP A 260 -14.56 3.01 19.34
N PRO A 261 -13.58 3.87 18.99
CA PRO A 261 -12.18 3.53 19.16
C PRO A 261 -11.78 3.48 20.64
N THR A 262 -10.90 2.56 20.97
CA THR A 262 -10.23 2.47 22.26
C THR A 262 -8.81 2.99 22.13
N PHE A 263 -8.36 3.78 23.10
CA PHE A 263 -6.99 4.31 23.16
C PHE A 263 -6.24 3.62 24.30
N ARG A 264 -5.02 3.14 24.02
CA ARG A 264 -4.16 2.49 25.01
C ARG A 264 -2.85 3.25 25.18
N ALA A 265 -2.20 3.05 26.33
CA ALA A 265 -0.85 3.58 26.59
C ALA A 265 0.13 3.11 25.49
N GLY A 266 1.09 3.97 25.12
CA GLY A 266 2.03 3.71 24.02
C GLY A 266 1.56 4.16 22.64
N GLY A 267 0.47 4.94 22.55
CA GLY A 267 -0.01 5.49 21.27
C GLY A 267 -0.77 4.50 20.39
N PHE A 268 -1.18 3.36 20.95
CA PHE A 268 -1.96 2.36 20.25
C PHE A 268 -3.45 2.73 20.26
N MET A 269 -4.05 2.68 19.07
CA MET A 269 -5.49 2.75 18.89
C MET A 269 -6.01 1.34 18.59
N GLY A 270 -7.19 1.01 19.10
CA GLY A 270 -7.81 -0.28 18.90
C GLY A 270 -9.29 -0.15 18.57
N LEU A 271 -9.79 -1.00 17.70
CA LEU A 271 -11.20 -1.04 17.31
C LEU A 271 -11.75 -2.45 17.50
N GLU A 272 -12.83 -2.59 18.27
CA GLU A 272 -13.51 -3.88 18.41
C GLU A 272 -14.51 -4.06 17.27
N TYR A 273 -14.32 -5.09 16.46
CA TYR A 273 -15.19 -5.43 15.33
C TYR A 273 -15.38 -6.95 15.25
N ASN A 274 -16.64 -7.41 15.28
CA ASN A 274 -16.99 -8.83 15.24
C ASN A 274 -16.23 -9.69 16.29
N GLY A 275 -16.00 -9.13 17.49
CA GLY A 275 -15.28 -9.78 18.58
C GLY A 275 -13.75 -9.87 18.39
N ARG A 276 -13.20 -9.20 17.37
CA ARG A 276 -11.75 -9.06 17.13
C ARG A 276 -11.32 -7.65 17.51
N LEU A 277 -10.11 -7.53 18.07
CA LEU A 277 -9.46 -6.25 18.30
C LEU A 277 -8.54 -5.95 17.12
N ILE A 278 -8.91 -4.95 16.32
CA ILE A 278 -8.10 -4.44 15.21
C ILE A 278 -7.19 -3.36 15.76
N MET A 279 -5.88 -3.50 15.59
CA MET A 279 -4.92 -2.48 16.01
C MET A 279 -4.74 -1.42 14.92
N ILE A 280 -4.71 -0.15 15.32
CA ILE A 280 -4.46 0.97 14.42
C ILE A 280 -3.19 1.67 14.86
N LYS A 281 -2.23 1.83 13.94
CA LYS A 281 -0.94 2.45 14.19
C LYS A 281 -0.68 3.59 13.20
N VAL A 282 -0.22 4.70 13.74
CA VAL A 282 0.35 5.78 12.94
C VAL A 282 1.85 5.53 12.87
N ALA A 283 2.37 5.38 11.65
CA ALA A 283 3.79 5.18 11.42
C ALA A 283 4.17 5.92 10.14
N HIS A 284 5.09 6.88 10.25
CA HIS A 284 5.57 7.61 9.08
C HIS A 284 6.47 6.74 8.22
N PHE A 285 6.27 6.85 6.92
CA PHE A 285 7.09 6.23 5.90
C PHE A 285 8.55 6.73 6.00
N PRO A 286 9.52 5.83 6.24
CA PRO A 286 10.93 6.21 6.36
C PRO A 286 11.58 6.35 4.98
N TYR A 287 12.15 7.51 4.71
CA TYR A 287 12.99 7.71 3.53
C TYR A 287 14.35 7.03 3.74
N PRO A 288 14.88 6.25 2.76
CA PRO A 288 16.20 5.61 2.85
C PRO A 288 17.32 6.65 2.72
N PHE A 289 17.45 7.49 3.74
CA PHE A 289 18.33 8.65 3.74
C PHE A 289 19.80 8.26 3.54
N ARG A 290 20.27 7.20 4.22
CA ARG A 290 21.67 6.76 4.15
C ARG A 290 22.07 6.28 2.76
N ASP A 291 21.27 5.41 2.15
CA ASP A 291 21.54 4.88 0.81
C ASP A 291 21.48 6.01 -0.23
N THR A 292 20.50 6.92 -0.08
CA THR A 292 20.39 8.08 -0.97
C THR A 292 21.59 9.01 -0.81
N GLN A 293 22.05 9.27 0.41
CA GLN A 293 23.21 10.11 0.67
C GLN A 293 24.48 9.55 0.00
N GLN A 294 24.68 8.24 0.06
CA GLN A 294 25.80 7.59 -0.64
C GLN A 294 25.65 7.72 -2.17
N LEU A 295 24.45 7.51 -2.70
CA LEU A 295 24.18 7.60 -4.14
C LEU A 295 24.43 9.02 -4.69
N VAL A 296 23.99 10.06 -3.95
CA VAL A 296 24.19 11.47 -4.33
C VAL A 296 25.67 11.84 -4.40
N MET A 297 26.50 11.20 -3.59
CA MET A 297 27.96 11.40 -3.57
C MET A 297 28.72 10.52 -4.57
N SER A 298 28.04 9.67 -5.34
CA SER A 298 28.68 8.83 -6.35
C SER A 298 29.29 9.66 -7.49
N GLU A 299 30.42 9.20 -8.03
CA GLU A 299 31.15 9.91 -9.09
C GLU A 299 30.27 10.21 -10.31
N GLY A 300 29.44 9.23 -10.72
CA GLY A 300 28.52 9.40 -11.84
C GLY A 300 27.49 10.52 -11.62
N VAL A 301 26.93 10.63 -10.42
CA VAL A 301 25.96 11.69 -10.07
C VAL A 301 26.66 13.05 -9.98
N LEU A 302 27.83 13.13 -9.34
CA LEU A 302 28.61 14.36 -9.22
C LEU A 302 29.07 14.90 -10.58
N LYS A 303 29.53 14.01 -11.46
CA LYS A 303 29.87 14.34 -12.85
C LYS A 303 28.65 14.89 -13.58
N LYS A 304 27.50 14.21 -13.49
CA LYS A 304 26.28 14.67 -14.16
C LYS A 304 25.76 15.99 -13.62
N ALA A 305 25.84 16.21 -12.32
CA ALA A 305 25.48 17.48 -11.68
C ALA A 305 26.38 18.63 -12.18
N THR A 306 27.67 18.36 -12.38
CA THR A 306 28.63 19.33 -12.93
C THR A 306 28.31 19.66 -14.39
N GLU A 307 28.00 18.65 -15.21
CA GLU A 307 27.54 18.84 -16.60
C GLU A 307 26.28 19.72 -16.66
N VAL A 308 25.28 19.44 -15.83
CA VAL A 308 24.03 20.22 -15.79
C VAL A 308 24.30 21.67 -15.35
N LYS A 309 25.16 21.90 -14.36
CA LYS A 309 25.55 23.26 -13.94
C LYS A 309 26.25 24.03 -15.06
N ALA A 310 27.11 23.37 -15.84
CA ALA A 310 27.83 24.00 -16.94
C ALA A 310 26.90 24.46 -18.08
N LEU A 311 25.71 23.86 -18.24
CA LEU A 311 24.71 24.28 -19.23
C LEU A 311 24.04 25.63 -18.90
N PHE A 312 24.09 26.07 -17.64
CA PHE A 312 23.38 27.26 -17.16
C PHE A 312 24.31 28.24 -16.42
N PRO A 313 25.38 28.74 -17.06
CA PRO A 313 26.34 29.62 -16.40
C PRO A 313 25.67 30.95 -15.99
N GLY A 314 25.94 31.40 -14.75
CA GLY A 314 25.38 32.64 -14.20
C GLY A 314 23.87 32.62 -13.96
N LYS A 315 23.20 31.46 -14.09
CA LYS A 315 21.76 31.32 -13.86
C LYS A 315 21.48 30.52 -12.59
N THR A 316 20.37 30.84 -11.93
CA THR A 316 19.82 30.02 -10.86
C THR A 316 18.91 28.96 -11.45
N VAL A 317 19.16 27.68 -11.14
CA VAL A 317 18.36 26.55 -11.64
C VAL A 317 17.36 26.12 -10.58
N PHE A 318 16.07 26.26 -10.88
CA PHE A 318 14.98 25.68 -10.08
C PHE A 318 14.62 24.32 -10.68
N ALA A 319 14.64 23.27 -9.85
CA ALA A 319 14.27 21.93 -10.26
C ALA A 319 13.14 21.40 -9.36
N SER A 320 12.15 20.75 -9.98
CA SER A 320 11.08 20.04 -9.28
C SER A 320 10.80 18.72 -9.98
N MET A 321 10.58 17.66 -9.22
CA MET A 321 10.15 16.36 -9.72
C MET A 321 8.80 16.04 -9.09
N ASP A 322 7.76 16.07 -9.91
CA ASP A 322 6.40 15.80 -9.49
C ASP A 322 5.71 14.95 -10.54
N ARG A 323 4.64 14.28 -10.15
CA ARG A 323 3.81 13.58 -11.11
C ARG A 323 3.05 14.59 -11.96
N CYS A 324 2.80 14.22 -13.21
CA CYS A 324 1.86 14.95 -14.05
C CYS A 324 0.41 14.59 -13.64
N ASP A 325 0.05 14.96 -12.42
CA ASP A 325 -1.29 14.74 -11.84
C ASP A 325 -1.84 16.08 -11.31
N ASN A 326 -3.16 16.23 -11.35
CA ASN A 326 -3.88 17.41 -10.90
C ASN A 326 -3.64 17.72 -9.42
N LEU A 327 -3.33 16.69 -8.63
CA LEU A 327 -3.03 16.82 -7.19
C LEU A 327 -1.58 17.24 -6.91
N SER A 328 -0.71 17.24 -7.92
CA SER A 328 0.72 17.57 -7.75
C SER A 328 1.01 19.07 -7.67
N GLY A 329 -0.03 19.92 -7.67
CA GLY A 329 0.12 21.36 -7.48
C GLY A 329 0.93 22.07 -8.57
N LEU A 330 1.07 21.46 -9.76
CA LEU A 330 1.87 22.00 -10.86
C LEU A 330 1.37 23.38 -11.30
N VAL A 331 0.05 23.57 -11.42
CA VAL A 331 -0.54 24.84 -11.84
C VAL A 331 -0.24 25.97 -10.83
N PRO A 332 -0.52 25.83 -9.52
CA PRO A 332 -0.08 26.80 -8.52
C PRO A 332 1.43 27.08 -8.57
N LYS A 333 2.25 26.04 -8.73
CA LYS A 333 3.72 26.17 -8.81
C LYS A 333 4.16 27.05 -9.98
N PHE A 334 3.63 26.80 -11.19
CA PHE A 334 3.92 27.64 -12.36
C PHE A 334 3.38 29.06 -12.23
N ARG A 335 2.21 29.25 -11.61
CA ARG A 335 1.66 30.59 -11.34
C ARG A 335 2.55 31.36 -10.36
N ALA A 336 3.03 30.70 -9.30
CA ALA A 336 3.95 31.30 -8.34
C ALA A 336 5.29 31.65 -9.01
N PHE A 337 5.82 30.76 -9.85
CA PHE A 337 7.06 31.02 -10.60
C PHE A 337 6.89 32.18 -11.60
N LYS A 338 5.76 32.24 -12.32
CA LYS A 338 5.44 33.37 -13.20
C LYS A 338 5.38 34.69 -12.43
N ARG A 339 4.79 34.69 -11.23
CA ARG A 339 4.74 35.88 -10.37
C ARG A 339 6.13 36.27 -9.88
N PHE A 340 6.94 35.31 -9.44
CA PHE A 340 8.32 35.53 -9.03
C PHE A 340 9.14 36.22 -10.12
N LEU A 341 9.03 35.77 -11.38
CA LEU A 341 9.70 36.35 -12.55
C LEU A 341 9.18 37.73 -12.99
N ARG A 342 8.02 38.15 -12.49
CA ARG A 342 7.46 39.49 -12.75
C ARG A 342 7.88 40.46 -11.66
N ASP A 343 7.93 39.98 -10.43
CA ASP A 343 8.19 40.79 -9.24
C ASP A 343 9.70 40.96 -8.96
N ASN A 344 10.57 40.20 -9.66
CA ASN A 344 12.04 40.29 -9.68
C ASN A 344 12.52 40.28 -11.14
#